data_AF-A0A2R4BIU7-F1
#
_entry.id   AF-A0A2R4BIU7-F1
#
_cell.length_a   1.000
_cell.length_b   1.000
_cell.length_c   1.000
_cell.angle_alpha   90.00
_cell.angle_beta   90.00
_cell.angle_gamma   90.00
#
_symmetry.space_group_name_H-M   'P 1'
#
loop_
_entity.id
_entity.type
_entity.pdbx_description
1 polymer ?
#
loop_
_entity_poly.entity_id
_entity_poly.type
_entity_poly.pdbx_seq_one_letter_code
_entity_poly.pdbx_strand_id
1 'polypeptide(L)'
;MGVQFNYAQDDARYKRKIFRYPDTSHSHGTQPRVDDLRAYHSYHAMMIVAARLLRTHQVGKREDGPKDDFEEWLDGRLLTRDDGRWIADRRDPCFTESPPKPQSYGDKTWCWSVTAEYLDRQLLTDDGLQVLWGHWSSGHHDDEETVAVYSALVDRAGAAALLAAVQTASDTGSIYFPSEDDTDEPEAGLFRLVGWVASRNESTGIDEYDPWGEKLEYPGPRPDPSIVDKLGLNLTDDGRRWVTASGSLLRSEAWTQAVGLGREQETVPGTRLSGNRSFLHELLKAHPEHCLVLSVSVRRRPTRYNSGGDEFEPYPWPYVRYYLIGEDGITRSLKSRD
;
A
#
# COMPACT_ATOMS: atom_id res chain seq x y z
N MET A 1 -53.31 -14.34 10.69
CA MET A 1 -52.90 -13.78 9.37
C MET A 1 -51.44 -13.42 9.45
N GLY A 2 -50.55 -14.31 9.00
CA GLY A 2 -49.13 -14.00 8.88
C GLY A 2 -48.91 -13.25 7.58
N VAL A 3 -48.51 -11.99 7.64
CA VAL A 3 -48.05 -11.27 6.45
C VAL A 3 -46.77 -11.96 5.99
N GLN A 4 -46.83 -12.62 4.84
CA GLN A 4 -45.64 -13.10 4.15
C GLN A 4 -44.95 -11.88 3.55
N PHE A 5 -43.99 -11.33 4.30
CA PHE A 5 -43.11 -10.30 3.78
C PHE A 5 -42.18 -10.94 2.75
N ASN A 6 -42.39 -10.61 1.48
CA ASN A 6 -41.43 -10.91 0.44
C ASN A 6 -40.40 -9.77 0.46
N TYR A 7 -39.57 -9.72 1.52
CA TYR A 7 -38.81 -8.53 1.96
C TYR A 7 -37.98 -7.84 0.87
N ALA A 8 -37.53 -8.56 -0.16
CA ALA A 8 -36.82 -7.97 -1.30
C ALA A 8 -37.74 -7.20 -2.27
N GLN A 9 -39.01 -7.58 -2.43
CA GLN A 9 -39.95 -6.91 -3.35
C GLN A 9 -40.61 -5.65 -2.76
N ASP A 10 -40.51 -5.47 -1.44
CA ASP A 10 -41.07 -4.31 -0.72
C ASP A 10 -40.15 -3.09 -0.76
N ASP A 11 -38.86 -3.28 -1.07
CA ASP A 11 -37.97 -2.16 -1.29
C ASP A 11 -38.29 -1.49 -2.64
N ALA A 12 -38.83 -0.27 -2.57
CA ALA A 12 -39.17 0.52 -3.74
C ALA A 12 -37.99 0.75 -4.69
N ARG A 13 -36.74 0.66 -4.20
CA ARG A 13 -35.52 0.82 -5.00
C ARG A 13 -35.32 -0.33 -6.00
N TYR A 14 -35.76 -1.55 -5.69
CA TYR A 14 -35.79 -2.65 -6.68
C TYR A 14 -36.79 -2.36 -7.81
N LYS A 15 -38.01 -1.91 -7.47
CA LYS A 15 -39.04 -1.55 -8.46
C LYS A 15 -38.58 -0.41 -9.38
N ARG A 16 -37.83 0.55 -8.82
CA ARG A 16 -37.25 1.69 -9.55
C ARG A 16 -35.96 1.35 -10.28
N LYS A 17 -35.46 0.11 -10.20
CA LYS A 17 -34.20 -0.35 -10.81
C LYS A 17 -33.00 0.55 -10.45
N ILE A 18 -32.98 1.02 -9.21
CA ILE A 18 -31.87 1.84 -8.68
C ILE A 18 -30.65 0.95 -8.42
N PHE A 19 -30.87 -0.23 -7.85
CA PHE A 19 -29.81 -1.18 -7.61
C PHE A 19 -29.27 -1.75 -8.91
N ARG A 20 -27.94 -1.82 -9.01
CA ARG A 20 -27.25 -2.53 -10.07
C ARG A 20 -26.76 -3.85 -9.52
N TYR A 21 -26.88 -4.91 -10.33
CA TYR A 21 -26.22 -6.15 -10.00
C TYR A 21 -24.72 -6.01 -10.29
N PRO A 22 -23.80 -6.40 -9.38
CA PRO A 22 -24.02 -7.19 -8.16
C PRO A 22 -23.99 -6.40 -6.83
N ASP A 23 -24.26 -5.09 -6.81
CA ASP A 23 -24.01 -4.20 -5.65
C ASP A 23 -24.71 -4.63 -4.34
N THR A 24 -25.87 -5.29 -4.41
CA THR A 24 -26.60 -5.80 -3.23
C THR A 24 -26.21 -7.23 -2.85
N SER A 25 -25.30 -7.85 -3.59
CA SER A 25 -24.82 -9.21 -3.35
C SER A 25 -23.76 -9.22 -2.25
N HIS A 26 -23.77 -10.26 -1.43
CA HIS A 26 -22.81 -10.49 -0.36
C HIS A 26 -22.72 -11.99 -0.05
N SER A 27 -21.59 -12.45 0.46
CA SER A 27 -21.35 -13.86 0.77
C SER A 27 -20.24 -13.98 1.82
N HIS A 28 -20.12 -15.16 2.45
CA HIS A 28 -19.03 -15.46 3.39
C HIS A 28 -18.84 -14.43 4.52
N GLY A 29 -19.91 -13.75 4.95
CA GLY A 29 -19.87 -12.78 6.04
C GLY A 29 -19.55 -11.34 5.63
N THR A 30 -19.37 -11.04 4.34
CA THR A 30 -19.24 -9.66 3.84
C THR A 30 -20.57 -8.91 3.92
N GLN A 31 -20.52 -7.58 4.03
CA GLN A 31 -21.71 -6.75 3.78
C GLN A 31 -21.84 -6.46 2.29
N PRO A 32 -23.06 -6.23 1.79
CA PRO A 32 -23.23 -5.74 0.43
C PRO A 32 -22.70 -4.31 0.32
N ARG A 33 -22.20 -3.95 -0.88
CA ARG A 33 -21.77 -2.58 -1.17
C ARG A 33 -22.93 -1.59 -1.11
N VAL A 34 -24.14 -2.04 -1.42
CA VAL A 34 -25.36 -1.26 -1.30
C VAL A 34 -26.39 -2.05 -0.51
N ASP A 35 -26.82 -1.49 0.60
CA ASP A 35 -27.86 -2.08 1.45
C ASP A 35 -29.24 -2.00 0.77
N ASP A 36 -29.80 -3.17 0.49
CA ASP A 36 -31.24 -3.31 0.32
C ASP A 36 -31.96 -3.25 1.68
N LEU A 37 -33.29 -3.20 1.65
CA LEU A 37 -34.07 -3.11 2.89
C LEU A 37 -33.84 -4.32 3.83
N ARG A 38 -33.54 -5.50 3.28
CA ARG A 38 -33.29 -6.71 4.06
C ARG A 38 -31.94 -6.60 4.79
N ALA A 39 -30.87 -6.28 4.09
CA ALA A 39 -29.53 -6.08 4.64
C ALA A 39 -29.57 -5.02 5.74
N TYR A 40 -30.20 -3.86 5.45
CA TYR A 40 -30.38 -2.78 6.40
C TYR A 40 -31.07 -3.23 7.69
N HIS A 41 -32.22 -3.91 7.60
CA HIS A 41 -32.93 -4.39 8.79
C HIS A 41 -32.16 -5.49 9.53
N SER A 42 -31.51 -6.41 8.81
CA SER A 42 -30.69 -7.46 9.42
C SER A 42 -29.52 -6.88 10.21
N TYR A 43 -28.84 -5.88 9.67
CA TYR A 43 -27.77 -5.15 10.34
C TYR A 43 -28.27 -4.49 11.64
N HIS A 44 -29.39 -3.78 11.59
CA HIS A 44 -29.96 -3.12 12.77
C HIS A 44 -30.44 -4.11 13.82
N ALA A 45 -31.05 -5.23 13.40
CA ALA A 45 -31.45 -6.30 14.31
C ALA A 45 -30.22 -6.91 15.01
N MET A 46 -29.13 -7.15 14.28
CA MET A 46 -27.86 -7.63 14.83
C MET A 46 -27.33 -6.66 15.90
N MET A 47 -27.30 -5.35 15.62
CA MET A 47 -26.86 -4.34 16.59
C MET A 47 -27.72 -4.31 17.86
N ILE A 48 -29.05 -4.43 17.73
CA ILE A 48 -29.96 -4.50 18.88
C ILE A 48 -29.70 -5.75 19.72
N VAL A 49 -29.47 -6.90 19.07
CA VAL A 49 -29.16 -8.16 19.77
C VAL A 49 -27.82 -8.05 20.50
N ALA A 50 -26.79 -7.53 19.84
CA ALA A 50 -25.48 -7.28 20.44
C ALA A 50 -25.59 -6.42 21.71
N ALA A 51 -26.32 -5.31 21.65
CA ALA A 51 -26.55 -4.44 22.81
C ALA A 51 -27.29 -5.15 23.96
N ARG A 52 -28.21 -6.06 23.67
CA ARG A 52 -28.90 -6.88 24.70
C ARG A 52 -27.97 -7.90 25.33
N LEU A 53 -27.11 -8.55 24.52
CA LEU A 53 -26.14 -9.54 25.00
C LEU A 53 -25.11 -8.89 25.93
N LEU A 54 -24.58 -7.72 25.58
CA LEU A 54 -23.63 -6.96 26.43
C LEU A 54 -24.17 -6.64 27.83
N ARG A 55 -25.50 -6.51 27.98
CA ARG A 55 -26.12 -6.26 29.29
C ARG A 55 -26.18 -7.49 30.19
N THR A 56 -25.97 -8.68 29.63
CA THR A 56 -26.25 -9.96 30.30
C THR A 56 -25.06 -10.90 30.32
N HIS A 57 -24.07 -10.70 29.45
CA HIS A 57 -22.91 -11.56 29.28
C HIS A 57 -21.64 -10.73 29.34
N GLN A 58 -20.59 -11.30 29.93
CA GLN A 58 -19.24 -10.73 29.87
C GLN A 58 -18.62 -11.01 28.50
N VAL A 59 -17.80 -10.09 28.03
CA VAL A 59 -17.07 -10.21 26.76
C VAL A 59 -15.75 -10.95 27.02
N GLY A 60 -15.38 -11.84 26.11
CA GLY A 60 -14.07 -12.49 26.12
C GLY A 60 -12.97 -11.49 25.77
N LYS A 61 -11.79 -11.67 26.35
CA LYS A 61 -10.60 -10.92 25.98
C LYS A 61 -9.43 -11.90 25.87
N ARG A 62 -8.73 -11.85 24.75
CA ARG A 62 -7.48 -12.59 24.57
C ARG A 62 -6.41 -12.07 25.53
N GLU A 63 -5.60 -12.96 26.08
CA GLU A 63 -4.57 -12.62 27.08
C GLU A 63 -3.53 -11.61 26.54
N ASP A 64 -3.26 -11.68 25.23
CA ASP A 64 -2.35 -10.85 24.46
C ASP A 64 -3.04 -9.71 23.69
N GLY A 65 -4.38 -9.64 23.73
CA GLY A 65 -5.17 -8.71 22.94
C GLY A 65 -5.26 -7.32 23.59
N PRO A 66 -5.03 -6.21 22.85
CA PRO A 66 -5.25 -4.87 23.39
C PRO A 66 -6.73 -4.61 23.69
N LYS A 67 -7.62 -5.15 22.85
CA LYS A 67 -9.08 -4.99 22.87
C LYS A 67 -9.77 -6.28 23.30
N ASP A 68 -10.99 -6.18 23.79
CA ASP A 68 -11.86 -7.34 23.97
C ASP A 68 -12.49 -7.78 22.63
N ASP A 69 -13.05 -8.99 22.59
CA ASP A 69 -13.57 -9.60 21.35
C ASP A 69 -14.75 -8.79 20.77
N PHE A 70 -15.47 -8.01 21.59
CA PHE A 70 -16.58 -7.18 21.14
C PHE A 70 -16.08 -5.87 20.54
N GLU A 71 -15.09 -5.23 21.17
CA GLU A 71 -14.43 -4.04 20.64
C GLU A 71 -13.79 -4.32 19.28
N GLU A 72 -13.07 -5.44 19.14
CA GLU A 72 -12.48 -5.87 17.86
C GLU A 72 -13.56 -6.10 16.79
N TRP A 73 -14.68 -6.75 17.16
CA TRP A 73 -15.82 -6.91 16.25
C TRP A 73 -16.47 -5.59 15.85
N LEU A 74 -16.57 -4.63 16.80
CA LEU A 74 -17.18 -3.33 16.59
C LEU A 74 -16.32 -2.42 15.72
N ASP A 75 -14.99 -2.49 15.82
CA ASP A 75 -14.06 -1.72 14.96
C ASP A 75 -14.38 -1.92 13.48
N GLY A 76 -14.67 -3.17 13.08
CA GLY A 76 -15.09 -3.51 11.71
C GLY A 76 -16.46 -2.94 11.30
N ARG A 77 -17.07 -2.10 12.13
CA ARG A 77 -18.38 -1.45 11.95
C ARG A 77 -18.33 0.06 12.20
N LEU A 78 -17.16 0.60 12.49
CA LEU A 78 -16.90 2.02 12.68
C LEU A 78 -16.05 2.56 11.53
N LEU A 79 -15.93 3.89 11.47
CA LEU A 79 -14.91 4.51 10.64
C LEU A 79 -13.54 4.09 11.18
N THR A 80 -12.60 3.83 10.27
CA THR A 80 -11.22 3.49 10.65
C THR A 80 -10.57 4.62 11.43
N ARG A 81 -10.92 5.86 11.08
CA ARG A 81 -10.38 7.04 11.75
C ARG A 81 -11.13 7.35 13.03
N ASP A 82 -10.38 7.57 14.10
CA ASP A 82 -10.87 7.98 15.41
C ASP A 82 -11.43 9.42 15.45
N ASP A 83 -11.04 10.26 14.50
CA ASP A 83 -11.51 11.65 14.38
C ASP A 83 -12.88 11.81 13.67
N GLY A 84 -13.52 10.70 13.32
CA GLY A 84 -14.86 10.66 12.73
C GLY A 84 -14.93 11.12 11.26
N ARG A 85 -13.80 11.24 10.58
CA ARG A 85 -13.73 11.54 9.14
C ARG A 85 -13.56 10.26 8.31
N TRP A 86 -13.78 10.35 7.00
CA TRP A 86 -13.57 9.22 6.10
C TRP A 86 -12.10 9.09 5.71
N ILE A 87 -11.65 7.88 5.41
CA ILE A 87 -10.32 7.65 4.82
C ILE A 87 -10.18 8.41 3.49
N ALA A 88 -11.25 8.53 2.69
CA ALA A 88 -11.25 9.29 1.44
C ALA A 88 -10.85 10.77 1.60
N ASP A 89 -11.03 11.36 2.78
CA ASP A 89 -10.58 12.73 3.07
C ASP A 89 -9.03 12.86 3.11
N ARG A 90 -8.30 11.73 3.08
CA ARG A 90 -6.83 11.66 2.98
C ARG A 90 -6.33 11.29 1.60
N ARG A 91 -7.21 11.16 0.61
CA ARG A 91 -6.81 10.82 -0.75
C ARG A 91 -6.03 11.98 -1.37
N ASP A 92 -4.79 11.71 -1.71
CA ASP A 92 -3.93 12.59 -2.46
C ASP A 92 -4.19 12.48 -3.97
N PRO A 93 -3.87 13.53 -4.75
CA PRO A 93 -3.80 13.41 -6.20
C PRO A 93 -2.71 12.40 -6.62
N CYS A 94 -3.01 11.61 -7.65
CA CYS A 94 -2.04 10.73 -8.28
C CYS A 94 -1.16 11.54 -9.25
N PHE A 95 0.12 11.71 -8.93
CA PHE A 95 1.11 12.39 -9.79
C PHE A 95 2.15 11.43 -10.39
N THR A 96 1.90 10.13 -10.39
CA THR A 96 2.80 9.16 -11.02
C THR A 96 2.64 9.20 -12.54
N GLU A 97 3.77 9.21 -13.27
CA GLU A 97 3.74 9.10 -14.73
C GLU A 97 3.07 7.78 -15.14
N SER A 98 2.19 7.84 -16.14
CA SER A 98 1.64 6.61 -16.71
C SER A 98 2.76 5.78 -17.37
N PRO A 99 2.69 4.44 -17.29
CA PRO A 99 3.67 3.59 -17.96
C PRO A 99 3.62 3.81 -19.48
N PRO A 100 4.74 3.55 -20.19
CA PRO A 100 4.75 3.65 -21.64
C PRO A 100 3.70 2.71 -22.23
N LYS A 101 2.98 3.16 -23.25
CA LYS A 101 1.98 2.31 -23.91
C LYS A 101 2.67 1.17 -24.69
N PRO A 102 2.07 -0.03 -24.74
CA PRO A 102 2.49 -1.08 -25.67
C PRO A 102 2.54 -0.58 -27.11
N GLN A 103 3.48 -1.07 -27.93
CA GLN A 103 3.63 -0.59 -29.31
C GLN A 103 2.44 -0.97 -30.20
N SER A 104 1.79 -2.09 -29.87
CA SER A 104 0.59 -2.56 -30.54
C SER A 104 -0.27 -3.38 -29.58
N TYR A 105 -1.53 -3.59 -29.97
CA TYR A 105 -2.43 -4.45 -29.22
C TYR A 105 -1.88 -5.87 -29.13
N GLY A 106 -1.79 -6.41 -27.91
CA GLY A 106 -1.26 -7.75 -27.68
C GLY A 106 0.27 -7.85 -27.79
N ASP A 107 1.01 -6.73 -27.70
CA ASP A 107 2.48 -6.72 -27.63
C ASP A 107 2.98 -7.50 -26.40
N LYS A 108 3.42 -8.74 -26.65
CA LYS A 108 3.91 -9.66 -25.62
C LYS A 108 5.27 -9.25 -25.04
N THR A 109 5.99 -8.34 -25.71
CA THR A 109 7.33 -7.91 -25.30
C THR A 109 7.30 -6.72 -24.35
N TRP A 110 6.16 -6.03 -24.26
CA TRP A 110 5.99 -4.85 -23.41
C TRP A 110 6.27 -5.14 -21.93
N CYS A 111 5.87 -6.32 -21.43
CA CYS A 111 6.16 -6.69 -20.05
C CYS A 111 7.65 -6.91 -19.75
N TRP A 112 8.46 -7.06 -20.80
CA TRP A 112 9.90 -7.27 -20.75
C TRP A 112 10.72 -6.02 -21.18
N SER A 113 10.08 -4.87 -21.36
CA SER A 113 10.72 -3.65 -21.88
C SER A 113 10.95 -2.58 -20.80
N VAL A 114 11.48 -2.99 -19.65
CA VAL A 114 11.88 -2.08 -18.56
C VAL A 114 13.37 -1.81 -18.64
N THR A 115 13.76 -0.53 -18.69
CA THR A 115 15.18 -0.12 -18.73
C THR A 115 15.68 0.35 -17.37
N ALA A 116 17.00 0.41 -17.21
CA ALA A 116 17.67 0.93 -16.03
C ALA A 116 17.26 2.38 -15.72
N GLU A 117 17.12 3.21 -16.75
CA GLU A 117 16.67 4.61 -16.64
C GLU A 117 15.20 4.70 -16.25
N TYR A 118 14.37 3.75 -16.70
CA TYR A 118 12.97 3.68 -16.29
C TYR A 118 12.85 3.45 -14.78
N LEU A 119 13.65 2.52 -14.25
CA LEU A 119 13.77 2.25 -12.81
C LEU A 119 14.28 3.48 -12.04
N ASP A 120 15.32 4.15 -12.55
CA ASP A 120 15.90 5.35 -11.92
C ASP A 120 14.87 6.48 -11.77
N ARG A 121 13.96 6.64 -12.74
CA ARG A 121 12.92 7.68 -12.67
C ARG A 121 11.86 7.42 -11.61
N GLN A 122 11.58 6.17 -11.25
CA GLN A 122 10.60 5.84 -10.21
C GLN A 122 11.05 6.26 -8.81
N LEU A 123 12.34 6.57 -8.65
CA LEU A 123 12.93 7.01 -7.40
C LEU A 123 12.74 8.51 -7.13
N LEU A 124 12.15 9.26 -8.07
CA LEU A 124 11.92 10.70 -7.94
C LEU A 124 10.46 11.03 -8.12
N THR A 125 9.96 11.92 -7.28
CA THR A 125 8.66 12.57 -7.49
C THR A 125 8.80 13.69 -8.53
N ASP A 126 7.66 14.14 -9.06
CA ASP A 126 7.55 15.25 -10.00
C ASP A 126 8.09 16.57 -9.42
N ASP A 127 7.98 16.76 -8.10
CA ASP A 127 8.55 17.89 -7.37
C ASP A 127 9.97 17.66 -6.84
N GLY A 128 10.63 16.57 -7.25
CA GLY A 128 12.06 16.31 -7.00
C GLY A 128 12.39 15.74 -5.62
N LEU A 129 11.43 15.19 -4.90
CA LEU A 129 11.67 14.41 -3.69
C LEU A 129 12.13 12.99 -4.06
N GLN A 130 13.00 12.43 -3.23
CA GLN A 130 13.41 11.04 -3.34
C GLN A 130 12.30 10.14 -2.79
N VAL A 131 11.84 9.16 -3.57
CA VAL A 131 10.96 8.10 -3.07
C VAL A 131 11.80 7.12 -2.24
N LEU A 132 11.34 6.84 -1.02
CA LEU A 132 12.09 6.05 -0.04
C LEU A 132 11.36 4.76 0.38
N TRP A 133 10.04 4.78 0.28
CA TRP A 133 9.19 3.63 0.54
C TRP A 133 7.88 3.79 -0.23
N GLY A 134 7.25 2.71 -0.63
CA GLY A 134 5.93 2.75 -1.23
C GLY A 134 5.73 1.70 -2.30
N HIS A 135 4.47 1.55 -2.69
CA HIS A 135 4.11 0.75 -3.84
C HIS A 135 2.91 1.40 -4.51
N TRP A 136 2.85 1.32 -5.83
CA TRP A 136 1.72 1.85 -6.58
C TRP A 136 1.52 1.06 -7.86
N SER A 137 0.26 1.02 -8.30
CA SER A 137 -0.10 0.46 -9.59
C SER A 137 -0.43 1.59 -10.57
N SER A 138 -0.31 1.30 -11.86
CA SER A 138 -0.65 2.21 -12.94
C SER A 138 -1.08 1.43 -14.18
N GLY A 139 -1.75 2.10 -15.11
CA GLY A 139 -2.30 1.46 -16.31
C GLY A 139 -3.62 0.73 -16.07
N HIS A 140 -4.12 0.11 -17.12
CA HIS A 140 -5.38 -0.62 -17.17
C HIS A 140 -5.35 -1.66 -18.31
N HIS A 141 -5.71 -2.91 -18.02
CA HIS A 141 -5.65 -4.04 -18.95
C HIS A 141 -4.25 -4.37 -19.46
N ASP A 142 -3.92 -3.98 -20.69
CA ASP A 142 -2.72 -4.43 -21.41
C ASP A 142 -1.46 -3.59 -21.07
N ASP A 143 -1.60 -2.53 -20.28
CA ASP A 143 -0.50 -1.69 -19.81
C ASP A 143 -0.42 -1.60 -18.28
N GLU A 144 -0.95 -2.60 -17.57
CA GLU A 144 -0.90 -2.69 -16.11
C GLU A 144 0.56 -2.86 -15.62
N GLU A 145 0.99 -1.92 -14.79
CA GLU A 145 2.32 -1.90 -14.16
C GLU A 145 2.17 -1.73 -12.65
N THR A 146 3.03 -2.38 -11.89
CA THR A 146 3.19 -2.16 -10.45
C THR A 146 4.64 -1.81 -10.17
N VAL A 147 4.82 -0.76 -9.39
CA VAL A 147 6.12 -0.28 -8.91
C VAL A 147 6.16 -0.46 -7.40
N ALA A 148 7.29 -0.92 -6.87
CA ALA A 148 7.54 -0.91 -5.44
C ALA A 148 8.94 -0.37 -5.15
N VAL A 149 9.03 0.53 -4.17
CA VAL A 149 10.27 1.10 -3.66
C VAL A 149 10.35 0.79 -2.18
N TYR A 150 11.46 0.21 -1.75
CA TYR A 150 11.70 -0.10 -0.34
C TYR A 150 13.10 0.35 0.05
N SER A 151 13.27 0.76 1.30
CA SER A 151 14.57 1.11 1.85
C SER A 151 14.76 0.60 3.25
N ALA A 152 16.00 0.26 3.58
CA ALA A 152 16.41 -0.14 4.92
C ALA A 152 17.79 0.42 5.23
N LEU A 153 18.09 0.58 6.52
CA LEU A 153 19.44 0.88 6.97
C LEU A 153 20.27 -0.40 7.03
N VAL A 154 21.52 -0.34 6.58
CA VAL A 154 22.46 -1.47 6.60
C VAL A 154 23.81 -1.01 7.15
N ASP A 155 24.51 -1.87 7.88
CA ASP A 155 25.86 -1.59 8.36
C ASP A 155 26.80 -1.24 7.19
N ARG A 156 27.53 -0.13 7.33
CA ARG A 156 28.43 0.41 6.31
C ARG A 156 29.51 -0.59 5.91
N ALA A 157 30.00 -1.44 6.83
CA ALA A 157 31.00 -2.44 6.55
C ALA A 157 30.48 -3.56 5.64
N GLY A 158 29.19 -3.90 5.73
CA GLY A 158 28.53 -4.92 4.90
C GLY A 158 27.85 -4.38 3.64
N ALA A 159 27.53 -3.09 3.60
CA ALA A 159 26.70 -2.46 2.57
C ALA A 159 27.13 -2.72 1.12
N ALA A 160 28.43 -2.57 0.81
CA ALA A 160 28.94 -2.80 -0.54
C ALA A 160 28.90 -4.28 -0.96
N ALA A 161 29.17 -5.18 -0.01
CA ALA A 161 29.10 -6.62 -0.23
C ALA A 161 27.64 -7.07 -0.39
N LEU A 162 26.71 -6.51 0.39
CA LEU A 162 25.28 -6.72 0.21
C LEU A 162 24.86 -6.30 -1.19
N LEU A 163 25.19 -5.06 -1.61
CA LEU A 163 24.83 -4.56 -2.93
C LEU A 163 25.36 -5.46 -4.06
N ALA A 164 26.59 -5.95 -3.94
CA ALA A 164 27.15 -6.89 -4.90
C ALA A 164 26.40 -8.24 -4.89
N ALA A 165 26.09 -8.78 -3.71
CA ALA A 165 25.39 -10.06 -3.57
C ALA A 165 23.98 -9.99 -4.16
N VAL A 166 23.20 -8.95 -3.82
CA VAL A 166 21.81 -8.82 -4.28
C VAL A 166 21.70 -8.59 -5.79
N GLN A 167 22.68 -7.92 -6.39
CA GLN A 167 22.71 -7.67 -7.84
C GLN A 167 23.30 -8.84 -8.65
N THR A 168 23.99 -9.78 -8.00
CA THR A 168 24.58 -10.96 -8.67
C THR A 168 23.87 -12.27 -8.31
N ALA A 169 22.90 -12.22 -7.40
CA ALA A 169 22.06 -13.35 -7.04
C ALA A 169 21.29 -13.86 -8.27
N SER A 170 21.09 -15.19 -8.34
CA SER A 170 20.23 -15.81 -9.36
C SER A 170 18.78 -15.39 -9.25
N ASP A 171 18.35 -14.97 -8.06
CA ASP A 171 17.03 -14.41 -7.78
C ASP A 171 17.19 -13.01 -7.15
N THR A 172 17.18 -11.99 -7.99
CA THR A 172 17.34 -10.59 -7.60
C THR A 172 16.06 -9.98 -7.01
N GLY A 173 14.94 -10.71 -6.95
CA GLY A 173 13.68 -10.24 -6.37
C GLY A 173 13.41 -10.73 -4.95
N SER A 174 14.25 -11.64 -4.45
CA SER A 174 13.99 -12.38 -3.20
C SER A 174 14.43 -11.69 -1.91
N ILE A 175 15.10 -10.53 -1.97
CA ILE A 175 15.52 -9.84 -0.74
C ILE A 175 14.34 -9.17 -0.08
N TYR A 176 14.11 -9.58 1.16
CA TYR A 176 13.16 -8.97 2.07
C TYR A 176 13.69 -7.62 2.58
N PHE A 177 12.86 -6.58 2.49
CA PHE A 177 13.12 -5.29 3.14
C PHE A 177 12.20 -5.18 4.35
N PRO A 178 12.75 -5.16 5.57
CA PRO A 178 11.94 -5.06 6.77
C PRO A 178 11.28 -3.69 6.85
N SER A 179 9.99 -3.68 7.17
CA SER A 179 9.33 -2.55 7.81
C SER A 179 9.62 -2.59 9.31
N GLU A 180 9.42 -1.49 10.02
CA GLU A 180 9.58 -1.51 11.47
C GLU A 180 8.54 -2.42 12.17
N ASP A 181 7.37 -2.57 11.57
CA ASP A 181 6.28 -3.39 12.11
C ASP A 181 6.57 -4.91 12.09
N ASP A 182 7.72 -5.32 11.53
CA ASP A 182 8.10 -6.74 11.39
C ASP A 182 8.81 -7.26 12.64
N THR A 183 8.17 -8.19 13.34
CA THR A 183 8.67 -8.74 14.61
C THR A 183 9.69 -9.87 14.44
N ASP A 184 9.86 -10.41 13.23
CA ASP A 184 10.73 -11.56 12.93
C ASP A 184 11.96 -11.11 12.10
N GLU A 185 12.86 -10.32 12.70
CA GLU A 185 14.14 -9.99 12.06
C GLU A 185 15.16 -11.12 12.26
N PRO A 186 15.65 -11.79 11.19
CA PRO A 186 16.75 -12.73 11.33
C PRO A 186 18.05 -12.00 11.70
N GLU A 187 18.78 -12.48 12.72
CA GLU A 187 20.10 -11.96 13.08
C GLU A 187 21.13 -12.27 11.97
N ALA A 188 21.30 -11.32 11.03
CA ALA A 188 22.18 -11.47 9.87
C ALA A 188 23.48 -10.64 9.95
N GLY A 189 24.08 -10.48 11.13
CA GLY A 189 25.40 -9.85 11.31
C GLY A 189 25.59 -8.53 10.53
N LEU A 190 26.63 -8.45 9.70
CA LEU A 190 26.94 -7.27 8.87
C LEU A 190 25.94 -7.01 7.72
N PHE A 191 25.06 -7.96 7.41
CA PHE A 191 24.02 -7.84 6.37
C PHE A 191 22.64 -7.54 6.96
N ARG A 192 22.57 -7.22 8.26
CA ARG A 192 21.32 -6.86 8.91
C ARG A 192 20.73 -5.61 8.24
N LEU A 193 19.53 -5.78 7.71
CA LEU A 193 18.67 -4.70 7.27
C LEU A 193 17.83 -4.27 8.47
N VAL A 194 17.79 -2.98 8.73
CA VAL A 194 16.99 -2.38 9.81
C VAL A 194 15.89 -1.55 9.18
N GLY A 195 14.64 -1.94 9.46
CA GLY A 195 13.46 -1.18 9.04
C GLY A 195 13.43 0.18 9.74
N TRP A 196 13.04 1.22 9.02
CA TRP A 196 12.92 2.59 9.56
C TRP A 196 11.58 3.25 9.18
N VAL A 197 10.76 2.55 8.41
CA VAL A 197 9.43 2.97 7.97
C VAL A 197 8.42 2.03 8.59
N ALA A 198 7.44 2.59 9.29
CA ALA A 198 6.24 1.88 9.68
C ALA A 198 5.25 1.93 8.51
N SER A 199 4.80 0.77 8.06
CA SER A 199 3.95 0.60 6.87
C SER A 199 2.71 -0.25 7.12
N ARG A 200 2.48 -0.66 8.36
CA ARG A 200 1.24 -1.35 8.73
C ARG A 200 0.05 -0.41 8.63
N ASN A 201 -0.92 -0.84 7.84
CA ASN A 201 -2.21 -0.20 7.67
C ASN A 201 -3.22 -0.74 8.68
N GLU A 202 -4.24 0.05 8.98
CA GLU A 202 -5.37 -0.33 9.82
C GLU A 202 -6.43 -1.06 9.00
N SER A 203 -7.29 -1.80 9.70
CA SER A 203 -8.49 -2.37 9.08
C SER A 203 -9.41 -1.24 8.62
N THR A 204 -9.89 -1.35 7.39
CA THR A 204 -10.70 -0.32 6.72
C THR A 204 -12.14 -0.19 7.23
N GLY A 205 -12.53 -0.89 8.30
CA GLY A 205 -13.83 -0.70 8.96
C GLY A 205 -15.00 -0.61 7.98
N ILE A 206 -15.82 0.44 8.10
CA ILE A 206 -16.87 0.77 7.11
C ILE A 206 -16.35 1.55 5.89
N ASP A 207 -15.16 2.14 6.00
CA ASP A 207 -14.48 2.83 4.88
C ASP A 207 -14.22 1.87 3.71
N GLU A 208 -14.18 0.55 3.93
CA GLU A 208 -14.05 -0.46 2.87
C GLU A 208 -15.18 -0.39 1.83
N TYR A 209 -16.35 0.13 2.21
CA TYR A 209 -17.50 0.29 1.33
C TYR A 209 -17.60 1.70 0.72
N ASP A 210 -16.71 2.62 1.07
CA ASP A 210 -16.68 3.96 0.50
C ASP A 210 -16.08 3.94 -0.92
N PRO A 211 -16.87 4.26 -1.97
CA PRO A 211 -16.35 4.29 -3.33
C PRO A 211 -15.26 5.35 -3.56
N TRP A 212 -15.08 6.32 -2.66
CA TRP A 212 -14.04 7.34 -2.77
C TRP A 212 -12.73 6.97 -2.08
N GLY A 213 -12.77 6.03 -1.12
CA GLY A 213 -11.64 5.50 -0.37
C GLY A 213 -11.25 4.07 -0.74
N GLU A 214 -11.86 3.49 -1.78
CA GLU A 214 -11.64 2.10 -2.18
C GLU A 214 -10.14 1.81 -2.40
N LYS A 215 -9.61 0.80 -1.71
CA LYS A 215 -8.18 0.41 -1.69
C LYS A 215 -7.20 1.52 -1.24
N LEU A 216 -7.68 2.60 -0.62
CA LEU A 216 -6.80 3.62 -0.07
C LEU A 216 -6.15 3.08 1.20
N GLU A 217 -4.82 3.19 1.25
CA GLU A 217 -4.06 2.73 2.41
C GLU A 217 -4.07 3.77 3.53
N TYR A 218 -4.45 3.33 4.73
CA TYR A 218 -4.47 4.17 5.92
C TYR A 218 -4.12 3.35 7.17
N PRO A 219 -3.30 3.88 8.09
CA PRO A 219 -2.39 5.01 7.87
C PRO A 219 -1.33 4.66 6.82
N GLY A 220 -0.97 5.62 5.97
CA GLY A 220 0.09 5.41 4.99
C GLY A 220 1.48 5.21 5.62
N PRO A 221 2.50 4.93 4.78
CA PRO A 221 3.87 4.72 5.24
C PRO A 221 4.40 5.98 5.92
N ARG A 222 5.07 5.80 7.05
CA ARG A 222 5.53 6.88 7.93
C ARG A 222 6.89 6.54 8.55
N PRO A 223 7.73 7.53 8.91
CA PRO A 223 8.94 7.26 9.67
C PRO A 223 8.58 6.55 10.99
N ASP A 224 9.37 5.56 11.34
CA ASP A 224 9.32 4.90 12.65
C ASP A 224 9.42 5.95 13.79
N PRO A 225 8.65 5.82 14.88
CA PRO A 225 8.74 6.69 16.05
C PRO A 225 10.17 6.92 16.57
N SER A 226 11.06 5.92 16.55
CA SER A 226 12.45 6.12 17.01
C SER A 226 13.23 7.05 16.08
N ILE A 227 12.97 7.00 14.77
CA ILE A 227 13.51 7.94 13.78
C ILE A 227 12.93 9.34 13.99
N VAL A 228 11.64 9.44 14.27
CA VAL A 228 10.97 10.72 14.56
C VAL A 228 11.64 11.41 15.76
N ASP A 229 11.79 10.70 16.87
CA ASP A 229 12.39 11.22 18.09
C ASP A 229 13.87 11.58 17.89
N LYS A 230 14.64 10.71 17.25
CA LYS A 230 16.09 10.88 17.06
C LYS A 230 16.43 12.07 16.16
N LEU A 231 15.62 12.31 15.13
CA LEU A 231 15.82 13.42 14.19
C LEU A 231 15.09 14.70 14.64
N GLY A 232 14.25 14.64 15.68
CA GLY A 232 13.43 15.77 16.10
C GLY A 232 12.43 16.19 15.01
N LEU A 233 11.86 15.20 14.32
CA LEU A 233 10.86 15.42 13.28
C LEU A 233 9.53 15.85 13.89
N ASN A 234 8.99 16.97 13.43
CA ASN A 234 7.70 17.48 13.87
C ASN A 234 6.64 17.11 12.83
N LEU A 235 5.62 16.39 13.27
CA LEU A 235 4.46 16.08 12.44
C LEU A 235 3.63 17.35 12.23
N THR A 236 3.31 17.65 10.97
CA THR A 236 2.43 18.80 10.66
C THR A 236 0.96 18.45 10.87
N ASP A 237 0.09 19.46 10.97
CA ASP A 237 -1.35 19.31 11.27
C ASP A 237 -2.11 18.34 10.34
N ASP A 238 -1.59 18.08 9.14
CA ASP A 238 -2.20 17.13 8.21
C ASP A 238 -1.93 15.66 8.53
N GLY A 239 -1.04 15.37 9.48
CA GLY A 239 -0.65 14.03 9.91
C GLY A 239 0.11 13.21 8.86
N ARG A 240 0.64 13.84 7.81
CA ARG A 240 1.27 13.16 6.66
C ARG A 240 2.61 13.75 6.25
N ARG A 241 3.01 14.88 6.85
CA ARG A 241 4.33 15.49 6.64
C ARG A 241 5.08 15.59 7.95
N TRP A 242 6.37 15.30 7.89
CA TRP A 242 7.31 15.48 8.99
C TRP A 242 8.39 16.46 8.57
N VAL A 243 8.63 17.46 9.42
CA VAL A 243 9.58 18.53 9.14
C VAL A 243 10.51 18.80 10.30
N THR A 244 11.73 19.22 9.99
CA THR A 244 12.67 19.77 10.97
C THR A 244 12.88 21.27 10.74
N ALA A 245 13.35 21.98 11.78
CA ALA A 245 13.70 23.40 11.65
C ALA A 245 14.86 23.64 10.65
N SER A 246 15.70 22.63 10.42
CA SER A 246 16.78 22.62 9.44
C SER A 246 16.32 22.38 8.00
N GLY A 247 15.02 22.15 7.79
CA GLY A 247 14.42 22.04 6.46
C GLY A 247 14.38 20.62 5.90
N SER A 248 14.56 19.58 6.72
CA SER A 248 14.21 18.20 6.32
C SER A 248 12.70 18.07 6.14
N LEU A 249 12.31 17.30 5.13
CA LEU A 249 10.92 17.03 4.80
C LEU A 249 10.78 15.55 4.47
N LEU A 250 9.83 14.90 5.13
CA LEU A 250 9.20 13.66 4.68
C LEU A 250 7.73 13.93 4.39
N ARG A 251 7.21 13.29 3.34
CA ARG A 251 5.82 13.36 2.91
C ARG A 251 5.30 11.96 2.61
N SER A 252 4.24 11.58 3.29
CA SER A 252 3.44 10.38 3.00
C SER A 252 2.28 10.77 2.09
N GLU A 253 2.11 10.04 1.00
CA GLU A 253 1.03 10.21 0.03
C GLU A 253 0.30 8.89 -0.15
N ALA A 254 -1.03 8.95 -0.27
CA ALA A 254 -1.84 7.80 -0.62
C ALA A 254 -2.95 8.23 -1.58
N TRP A 255 -3.14 7.49 -2.67
CA TRP A 255 -4.15 7.78 -3.67
C TRP A 255 -4.86 6.52 -4.15
N THR A 256 -6.03 6.74 -4.73
CA THR A 256 -6.80 5.70 -5.41
C THR A 256 -7.50 6.29 -6.63
N GLN A 257 -7.49 5.56 -7.74
CA GLN A 257 -8.10 5.98 -9.00
C GLN A 257 -8.95 4.86 -9.58
N ALA A 258 -10.18 5.18 -9.95
CA ALA A 258 -11.00 4.32 -10.79
C ALA A 258 -10.59 4.48 -12.26
N VAL A 259 -10.22 3.39 -12.90
CA VAL A 259 -9.88 3.30 -14.32
C VAL A 259 -10.83 2.34 -15.03
N GLY A 260 -11.03 2.49 -16.33
CA GLY A 260 -11.98 1.68 -17.09
C GLY A 260 -13.44 2.13 -16.93
N LEU A 261 -14.37 1.35 -17.49
CA LEU A 261 -15.80 1.66 -17.49
C LEU A 261 -16.64 0.41 -17.21
N GLY A 262 -17.76 0.62 -16.52
CA GLY A 262 -18.76 -0.42 -16.31
C GLY A 262 -18.20 -1.62 -15.56
N ARG A 263 -18.28 -2.82 -16.16
CA ARG A 263 -17.84 -4.08 -15.54
C ARG A 263 -16.33 -4.29 -15.57
N GLU A 264 -15.61 -3.48 -16.34
CA GLU A 264 -14.16 -3.51 -16.46
C GLU A 264 -13.51 -2.39 -15.66
N GLN A 265 -14.30 -1.67 -14.86
CA GLN A 265 -13.77 -0.66 -13.97
C GLN A 265 -12.92 -1.34 -12.89
N GLU A 266 -11.69 -0.87 -12.73
CA GLU A 266 -10.74 -1.35 -11.75
C GLU A 266 -10.26 -0.18 -10.89
N THR A 267 -9.96 -0.47 -9.63
CA THR A 267 -9.42 0.50 -8.68
C THR A 267 -7.91 0.31 -8.60
N VAL A 268 -7.17 1.37 -8.95
CA VAL A 268 -5.71 1.46 -9.01
C VAL A 268 -5.23 2.31 -7.82
N PRO A 269 -4.68 1.68 -6.77
CA PRO A 269 -4.18 2.39 -5.61
C PRO A 269 -2.69 2.73 -5.74
N GLY A 270 -2.22 3.60 -4.86
CA GLY A 270 -0.81 3.77 -4.61
C GLY A 270 -0.54 4.49 -3.31
N THR A 271 0.61 4.19 -2.73
CA THR A 271 1.13 4.91 -1.58
C THR A 271 2.64 5.09 -1.70
N ARG A 272 3.15 6.20 -1.16
CA ARG A 272 4.59 6.43 -1.06
C ARG A 272 4.95 7.32 0.12
N LEU A 273 6.16 7.11 0.63
CA LEU A 273 6.88 8.02 1.50
C LEU A 273 8.08 8.58 0.73
N SER A 274 8.12 9.91 0.62
CA SER A 274 9.16 10.63 -0.10
C SER A 274 9.84 11.66 0.79
N GLY A 275 11.14 11.85 0.60
CA GLY A 275 11.94 12.78 1.39
C GLY A 275 12.84 13.68 0.56
N ASN A 276 13.18 14.85 1.10
CA ASN A 276 14.16 15.72 0.44
C ASN A 276 15.61 15.32 0.79
N ARG A 277 16.58 15.95 0.11
CA ARG A 277 18.00 15.66 0.35
C ARG A 277 18.45 15.99 1.78
N SER A 278 17.90 17.04 2.40
CA SER A 278 18.20 17.42 3.78
C SER A 278 17.84 16.29 4.74
N PHE A 279 16.67 15.66 4.56
CA PHE A 279 16.25 14.51 5.35
C PHE A 279 17.23 13.34 5.24
N LEU A 280 17.61 12.96 4.01
CA LEU A 280 18.57 11.86 3.80
C LEU A 280 19.91 12.11 4.50
N HIS A 281 20.40 13.35 4.45
CA HIS A 281 21.64 13.71 5.12
C HIS A 281 21.52 13.64 6.64
N GLU A 282 20.41 14.13 7.22
CA GLU A 282 20.17 14.04 8.66
C GLU A 282 19.99 12.60 9.14
N LEU A 283 19.25 11.78 8.38
CA LEU A 283 19.09 10.35 8.65
C LEU A 283 20.45 9.65 8.73
N LEU A 284 21.30 9.81 7.70
CA LEU A 284 22.59 9.14 7.67
C LEU A 284 23.60 9.73 8.66
N LYS A 285 23.53 11.03 8.97
CA LYS A 285 24.34 11.64 10.02
C LYS A 285 23.96 11.14 11.42
N ALA A 286 22.69 10.89 11.66
CA ALA A 286 22.20 10.29 12.90
C ALA A 286 22.58 8.80 13.02
N HIS A 287 22.91 8.14 11.90
CA HIS A 287 23.30 6.73 11.83
C HIS A 287 24.66 6.56 11.11
N PRO A 288 25.78 7.05 11.70
CA PRO A 288 27.07 7.15 11.01
C PRO A 288 27.62 5.80 10.52
N GLU A 289 27.38 4.72 11.27
CA GLU A 289 27.78 3.36 10.93
C GLU A 289 26.88 2.69 9.87
N HIS A 290 25.86 3.38 9.38
CA HIS A 290 24.91 2.82 8.42
C HIS A 290 24.99 3.53 7.06
N CYS A 291 24.56 2.81 6.04
CA CYS A 291 24.16 3.34 4.74
C CYS A 291 22.68 3.02 4.52
N LEU A 292 22.04 3.75 3.62
CA LEU A 292 20.68 3.42 3.18
C LEU A 292 20.76 2.57 1.92
N VAL A 293 20.22 1.36 1.96
CA VAL A 293 19.99 0.54 0.77
C VAL A 293 18.56 0.76 0.27
N LEU A 294 18.42 0.92 -1.04
CA LEU A 294 17.15 1.14 -1.72
C LEU A 294 16.96 0.05 -2.78
N SER A 295 15.75 -0.47 -2.86
CA SER A 295 15.28 -1.33 -3.94
C SER A 295 14.19 -0.60 -4.71
N VAL A 296 14.27 -0.64 -6.04
CA VAL A 296 13.15 -0.34 -6.92
C VAL A 296 12.82 -1.60 -7.70
N SER A 297 11.55 -1.98 -7.71
CA SER A 297 11.06 -3.06 -8.54
C SER A 297 9.91 -2.57 -9.42
N VAL A 298 9.94 -2.95 -10.69
CA VAL A 298 8.87 -2.68 -11.66
C VAL A 298 8.42 -3.98 -12.26
N ARG A 299 7.12 -4.24 -12.20
CA ARG A 299 6.51 -5.41 -12.79
C ARG A 299 5.39 -4.99 -13.73
N ARG A 300 5.48 -5.46 -14.96
CA ARG A 300 4.46 -5.27 -15.97
C ARG A 300 3.68 -6.56 -16.18
N ARG A 301 2.36 -6.45 -16.22
CA ARG A 301 1.49 -7.60 -16.45
C ARG A 301 1.55 -8.00 -17.93
N PRO A 302 1.61 -9.30 -18.25
CA PRO A 302 1.49 -9.74 -19.63
C PRO A 302 0.03 -9.55 -20.10
N THR A 303 -0.16 -9.31 -21.40
CA THR A 303 -1.50 -9.11 -21.98
C THR A 303 -2.39 -10.34 -21.79
N ARG A 304 -3.70 -10.13 -21.60
CA ARG A 304 -4.66 -11.20 -21.28
C ARG A 304 -4.83 -12.23 -22.41
N TYR A 305 -4.40 -11.93 -23.63
CA TYR A 305 -4.54 -12.79 -24.82
C TYR A 305 -3.45 -13.86 -24.96
N ASN A 306 -2.79 -14.23 -23.87
CA ASN A 306 -1.73 -15.24 -23.85
C ASN A 306 -2.27 -16.69 -23.82
N SER A 307 -3.28 -16.99 -24.64
CA SER A 307 -3.91 -18.32 -24.75
C SER A 307 -3.24 -19.24 -25.78
N GLY A 308 -2.15 -18.81 -26.41
CA GLY A 308 -1.36 -19.63 -27.33
C GLY A 308 -0.18 -20.26 -26.60
N GLY A 309 0.01 -21.57 -26.75
CA GLY A 309 1.12 -22.32 -26.16
C GLY A 309 2.48 -21.95 -26.75
N ASP A 310 2.99 -20.77 -26.42
CA ASP A 310 4.32 -20.27 -26.81
C ASP A 310 5.33 -20.31 -25.65
N GLU A 311 6.60 -20.41 -26.05
CA GLU A 311 7.86 -20.65 -25.31
C GLU A 311 8.27 -19.61 -24.26
N PHE A 312 7.38 -18.71 -23.82
CA PHE A 312 7.72 -17.66 -22.85
C PHE A 312 7.36 -18.06 -21.42
N GLU A 313 8.21 -17.65 -20.46
CA GLU A 313 7.96 -17.88 -19.04
C GLU A 313 6.59 -17.28 -18.65
N PRO A 314 5.67 -18.08 -18.06
CA PRO A 314 4.28 -17.69 -17.85
C PRO A 314 4.12 -16.56 -16.82
N TYR A 315 5.20 -16.24 -16.09
CA TYR A 315 5.22 -15.25 -15.04
C TYR A 315 6.39 -14.27 -15.26
N PRO A 316 6.14 -13.03 -15.70
CA PRO A 316 7.20 -12.04 -15.77
C PRO A 316 7.61 -11.64 -14.36
N TRP A 317 8.85 -12.01 -14.03
CA TRP A 317 9.56 -11.56 -12.84
C TRP A 317 9.71 -10.03 -12.86
N PRO A 318 9.65 -9.36 -11.69
CA PRO A 318 9.89 -7.93 -11.63
C PRO A 318 11.32 -7.59 -12.06
N TYR A 319 11.49 -6.46 -12.73
CA TYR A 319 12.78 -5.84 -12.93
C TYR A 319 13.18 -5.13 -11.65
N VAL A 320 14.30 -5.54 -11.05
CA VAL A 320 14.75 -5.01 -9.76
C VAL A 320 16.10 -4.33 -9.93
N ARG A 321 16.26 -3.17 -9.29
CA ARG A 321 17.55 -2.50 -9.18
C ARG A 321 17.77 -1.99 -7.76
N TYR A 322 19.01 -2.17 -7.30
CA TYR A 322 19.44 -1.80 -5.97
C TYR A 322 20.36 -0.58 -6.00
N TYR A 323 20.26 0.24 -4.97
CA TYR A 323 21.06 1.44 -4.79
C TYR A 323 21.57 1.53 -3.36
N LEU A 324 22.69 2.20 -3.21
CA LEU A 324 23.28 2.55 -1.93
C LEU A 324 23.43 4.06 -1.84
N ILE A 325 22.93 4.64 -0.75
CA ILE A 325 23.12 6.04 -0.39
C ILE A 325 24.01 6.09 0.84
N GLY A 326 25.17 6.72 0.68
CA GLY A 326 26.10 7.02 1.77
C GLY A 326 25.88 8.43 2.33
N GLU A 327 26.69 8.81 3.30
CA GLU A 327 26.58 10.08 4.04
C GLU A 327 26.54 11.36 3.18
N ASP A 328 27.13 11.32 1.99
CA ASP A 328 27.09 12.42 1.01
C ASP A 328 25.73 12.61 0.33
N GLY A 329 24.79 11.70 0.59
CA GLY A 329 23.47 11.66 0.00
C GLY A 329 23.49 11.31 -1.48
N ILE A 330 24.58 10.73 -2.00
CA ILE A 330 24.71 10.37 -3.40
C ILE A 330 24.30 8.92 -3.61
N THR A 331 23.28 8.73 -4.44
CA THR A 331 22.79 7.42 -4.88
C THR A 331 23.79 6.73 -5.81
N ARG A 332 24.18 5.51 -5.46
CA ARG A 332 25.12 4.68 -6.22
C ARG A 332 24.49 3.33 -6.53
N SER A 333 24.60 2.87 -7.77
CA SER A 333 24.35 1.47 -8.14
C SER A 333 25.62 0.89 -8.75
N LEU A 334 25.85 -0.43 -8.70
CA LEU A 334 26.84 -1.01 -9.61
C LEU A 334 26.29 -0.81 -11.02
N LYS A 335 27.08 -0.18 -11.90
CA LYS A 335 26.71 -0.12 -13.32
C LYS A 335 26.69 -1.55 -13.83
N SER A 336 25.61 -1.96 -14.49
CA SER A 336 25.67 -3.12 -15.38
C SER A 336 26.84 -2.89 -16.33
N ARG A 337 27.69 -3.89 -16.49
CA ARG A 337 28.61 -3.93 -17.63
C ARG A 337 27.71 -4.00 -18.87
N ASP A 338 27.82 -3.00 -19.73
CA ASP A 338 27.27 -3.05 -21.09
C ASP A 338 27.81 -4.28 -21.86
#